data_AF-A0A1L6J818-F1
#
_entry.id   AF-A0A1L6J818-F1
#
_cell.length_a   1.000
_cell.length_b   1.000
_cell.length_c   1.000
_cell.angle_alpha   90.00
_cell.angle_beta   90.00
_cell.angle_gamma   90.00
#
_symmetry.space_group_name_H-M   'P 1'
#
loop_
_entity.id
_entity.type
_entity.pdbx_description
1 polymer ?
#
loop_
_entity_poly.entity_id
_entity_poly.type
_entity_poly.pdbx_seq_one_letter_code
_entity_poly.pdbx_strand_id
1 'polypeptide(L)'
;MRFGGDLTTKAFLALEEVTQDCRFCIPERTYAVRFALAYLYALRPGDPAPYIEFWRAMAGENKLFRFQFTNRTLDTIYRLHGIVREDPIARDFFEAAQARDERRREGA
;
A
#
# COMPACT_ATOMS: atom_id res chain seq x y z
N MET A 1 -0.92 5.03 26.29
CA MET A 1 -1.32 4.27 25.08
C MET A 1 -2.55 4.93 24.48
N ARG A 2 -2.42 5.60 23.32
CA ARG A 2 -3.58 6.18 22.61
C ARG A 2 -4.01 5.21 21.50
N PHE A 3 -5.07 4.45 21.75
CA PHE A 3 -5.88 3.86 20.69
C PHE A 3 -6.56 5.02 19.95
N GLY A 4 -5.96 5.54 18.87
CA GLY A 4 -6.54 6.68 18.15
C GLY A 4 -5.57 7.45 17.24
N GLY A 5 -4.84 6.76 16.36
CA GLY A 5 -4.34 7.44 15.15
C GLY A 5 -5.50 7.72 14.19
N ASP A 6 -5.42 8.84 13.46
CA ASP A 6 -6.37 9.23 12.41
C ASP A 6 -6.55 8.08 11.41
N LEU A 7 -7.80 7.79 11.04
CA LEU A 7 -8.15 6.70 10.15
C LEU A 7 -7.53 6.90 8.76
N THR A 8 -7.35 8.15 8.34
CA THR A 8 -6.60 8.52 7.13
C THR A 8 -5.17 8.03 7.16
N THR A 9 -4.44 8.33 8.24
CA THR A 9 -3.06 7.84 8.41
C THR A 9 -3.02 6.32 8.36
N LYS A 10 -3.92 5.63 9.07
CA LYS A 10 -3.97 4.16 9.08
C LYS A 10 -4.26 3.58 7.69
N ALA A 11 -5.12 4.22 6.91
CA ALA A 11 -5.41 3.80 5.54
C ALA A 11 -4.15 3.91 4.67
N PHE A 12 -3.41 5.02 4.74
CA PHE A 12 -2.14 5.18 4.02
C PHE A 12 -1.09 4.14 4.45
N LEU A 13 -0.90 3.95 5.76
CA LEU A 13 0.04 2.96 6.29
C LEU A 13 -0.29 1.52 5.83
N ALA A 14 -1.57 1.16 5.74
CA ALA A 14 -1.99 -0.12 5.19
C ALA A 14 -1.62 -0.28 3.69
N LEU A 15 -1.73 0.80 2.91
CA LEU A 15 -1.31 0.78 1.50
C LEU A 15 0.23 0.75 1.35
N GLU A 16 0.97 1.41 2.24
CA GLU A 16 2.44 1.31 2.31
C GLU A 16 2.89 -0.13 2.53
N GLU A 17 2.32 -0.80 3.53
CA GLU A 17 2.65 -2.18 3.86
C GLU A 17 2.50 -3.10 2.63
N VAL A 18 1.34 -3.01 1.98
CA VAL A 18 1.03 -3.81 0.79
C VAL A 18 1.94 -3.47 -0.38
N THR A 19 2.27 -2.19 -0.55
CA THR A 19 3.18 -1.73 -1.60
C THR A 19 4.57 -2.33 -1.41
N GLN A 20 5.06 -2.46 -0.18
CA GLN A 20 6.35 -3.08 0.07
C GLN A 20 6.30 -4.61 -0.05
N ASP A 21 5.22 -5.25 0.40
CA ASP A 21 5.01 -6.70 0.21
C ASP A 21 5.01 -7.10 -1.28
N CYS A 22 4.48 -6.25 -2.15
CA CYS A 22 4.50 -6.43 -3.61
C CYS A 22 5.89 -6.69 -4.21
N ARG A 23 6.97 -6.25 -3.55
CA ARG A 23 8.36 -6.50 -3.96
C ARG A 23 8.76 -7.97 -3.85
N PHE A 24 8.15 -8.69 -2.91
CA PHE A 24 8.58 -10.02 -2.49
C PHE A 24 7.56 -11.10 -2.88
N CYS A 25 6.28 -10.81 -2.74
CA CYS A 25 5.20 -11.76 -2.99
C CYS A 25 4.02 -11.11 -3.74
N ILE A 26 3.03 -11.93 -4.08
CA ILE A 26 1.70 -11.45 -4.47
C ILE A 26 0.94 -11.25 -3.16
N PRO A 27 0.66 -10.01 -2.71
CA PRO A 27 -0.09 -9.80 -1.47
C PRO A 27 -1.53 -10.26 -1.64
N GLU A 28 -2.14 -10.68 -0.54
CA GLU A 28 -3.55 -11.02 -0.52
C GLU A 28 -4.41 -9.76 -0.69
N ARG A 29 -5.46 -9.87 -1.51
CA ARG A 29 -6.45 -8.79 -1.71
C ARG A 29 -7.51 -8.84 -0.61
N THR A 30 -7.15 -8.34 0.57
CA THR A 30 -8.04 -8.37 1.74
C THR A 30 -9.11 -7.28 1.71
N TYR A 31 -10.16 -7.45 2.52
CA TYR A 31 -11.17 -6.42 2.75
C TYR A 31 -10.59 -5.13 3.34
N ALA A 32 -9.55 -5.23 4.17
CA ALA A 32 -8.91 -4.06 4.78
C ALA A 32 -8.30 -3.13 3.72
N VAL A 33 -7.62 -3.69 2.71
CA VAL A 33 -7.04 -2.90 1.61
C VAL A 33 -8.14 -2.29 0.74
N ARG A 34 -9.17 -3.07 0.43
CA ARG A 34 -10.33 -2.57 -0.33
C ARG A 34 -11.03 -1.42 0.40
N PHE A 35 -11.19 -1.54 1.72
CA PHE A 35 -11.77 -0.51 2.56
C PHE A 35 -10.88 0.74 2.62
N ALA A 36 -9.57 0.60 2.80
CA ALA A 36 -8.63 1.72 2.82
C ALA A 36 -8.70 2.53 1.51
N LEU A 37 -8.69 1.87 0.35
CA LEU A 37 -8.84 2.52 -0.95
C LEU A 37 -10.19 3.24 -1.09
N ALA A 38 -11.29 2.58 -0.72
CA ALA A 38 -12.63 3.15 -0.79
C ALA A 38 -12.79 4.37 0.15
N TYR A 39 -12.23 4.26 1.36
CA TYR A 39 -12.23 5.33 2.36
C TYR A 39 -11.47 6.57 1.87
N LEU A 40 -10.25 6.39 1.36
CA LEU A 40 -9.44 7.49 0.82
C LEU A 40 -10.12 8.15 -0.39
N TYR A 41 -10.73 7.37 -1.29
CA TYR A 41 -11.52 7.93 -2.38
C TYR A 41 -12.72 8.75 -1.86
N ALA A 42 -13.43 8.26 -0.84
CA ALA A 42 -14.61 8.95 -0.30
C ALA A 42 -14.27 10.28 0.39
N LEU A 43 -13.07 10.43 0.96
CA LEU A 43 -12.61 11.68 1.56
C LEU A 43 -12.36 12.79 0.54
N ARG A 44 -11.87 12.43 -0.66
CA ARG A 44 -11.62 13.36 -1.77
C ARG A 44 -12.05 12.71 -3.09
N PRO A 45 -13.36 12.67 -3.36
CA PRO A 45 -13.87 12.10 -4.59
C PRO A 45 -13.39 12.91 -5.80
N GLY A 46 -13.04 12.20 -6.86
CA GLY A 46 -12.42 12.75 -8.06
C GLY A 46 -12.22 11.63 -9.07
N ASP A 47 -11.05 11.57 -9.69
CA ASP A 47 -10.69 10.44 -10.56
C ASP A 47 -10.53 9.15 -9.73
N PRO A 48 -11.35 8.09 -9.97
CA PRO A 48 -11.20 6.82 -9.27
C PRO A 48 -10.03 5.98 -9.80
N ALA A 49 -9.44 6.33 -10.95
CA ALA A 49 -8.45 5.50 -11.62
C ALA A 49 -7.25 5.13 -10.73
N PRO A 50 -6.61 6.04 -9.97
CA PRO A 50 -5.45 5.68 -9.14
C PRO A 50 -5.77 4.62 -8.08
N TYR A 51 -6.98 4.66 -7.50
CA TYR A 51 -7.43 3.70 -6.48
C TYR A 51 -7.72 2.33 -7.10
N ILE A 52 -8.36 2.29 -8.27
CA ILE A 52 -8.66 1.06 -9.01
C ILE A 52 -7.37 0.44 -9.54
N GLU A 53 -6.47 1.24 -10.08
CA GLU A 53 -5.18 0.81 -10.61
C GLU A 53 -4.29 0.24 -9.51
N PHE A 54 -4.24 0.87 -8.33
CA PHE A 54 -3.55 0.30 -7.18
C PHE A 54 -4.07 -1.11 -6.86
N TRP A 55 -5.39 -1.27 -6.75
CA TRP A 55 -6.03 -2.56 -6.47
C TRP A 55 -5.72 -3.63 -7.52
N ARG A 56 -5.70 -3.25 -8.80
CA ARG A 56 -5.37 -4.16 -9.91
C ARG A 56 -3.89 -4.52 -9.91
N ALA A 57 -3.01 -3.55 -9.68
CA ALA A 57 -1.57 -3.73 -9.72
C ALA A 57 -1.09 -4.78 -8.69
N MET A 58 -1.70 -4.84 -7.50
CA MET A 58 -1.41 -5.84 -6.47
C MET A 58 -1.48 -7.29 -6.98
N ALA A 59 -2.35 -7.57 -7.95
CA ALA A 59 -2.56 -8.91 -8.48
C ALA A 59 -1.67 -9.23 -9.70
N GLY A 60 -0.84 -8.30 -10.17
CA GLY A 60 0.02 -8.53 -11.33
C GLY A 60 1.06 -9.61 -11.03
N GLU A 61 1.26 -10.57 -11.92
CA GLU A 61 2.16 -11.73 -11.68
C GLU A 61 3.64 -11.34 -11.63
N ASN A 62 4.04 -10.38 -12.48
CA ASN A 62 5.41 -9.89 -12.54
C ASN A 62 5.74 -9.01 -11.32
N LYS A 63 6.67 -9.47 -10.47
CA LYS A 63 7.07 -8.77 -9.23
C LYS A 63 7.56 -7.34 -9.43
N LEU A 64 8.36 -7.10 -10.49
CA LEU A 64 8.94 -5.79 -10.76
C LEU A 64 7.83 -4.80 -11.10
N PHE A 65 6.95 -5.20 -12.01
CA PHE A 65 5.82 -4.38 -12.44
C PHE A 65 4.80 -4.17 -11.32
N ARG A 66 4.46 -5.22 -10.57
CA ARG A 66 3.56 -5.13 -9.43
C ARG A 66 4.01 -4.06 -8.42
N PHE A 67 5.28 -4.09 -8.01
CA PHE A 67 5.83 -3.05 -7.14
C PHE A 67 5.81 -1.67 -7.80
N GLN A 68 6.31 -1.54 -9.03
CA GLN A 68 6.37 -0.25 -9.72
C GLN A 68 5.00 0.41 -9.86
N PHE A 69 3.98 -0.36 -10.25
CA PHE A 69 2.63 0.14 -10.45
C PHE A 69 1.93 0.47 -9.12
N THR A 70 2.06 -0.38 -8.09
CA THR A 70 1.51 -0.07 -6.75
C THR A 70 2.19 1.15 -6.14
N ASN A 71 3.52 1.29 -6.27
CA ASN A 71 4.24 2.45 -5.76
C ASN A 71 3.83 3.75 -6.47
N ARG A 72 3.77 3.74 -7.80
CA ARG A 72 3.36 4.92 -8.59
C ARG A 72 1.94 5.36 -8.30
N THR A 73 1.02 4.40 -8.18
CA THR A 73 -0.39 4.70 -7.88
C THR A 73 -0.55 5.22 -6.45
N LEU A 74 0.20 4.68 -5.49
CA LEU A 74 0.23 5.20 -4.13
C LEU A 74 0.76 6.65 -4.07
N ASP A 75 1.85 6.97 -4.76
CA ASP A 75 2.36 8.35 -4.87
C ASP A 75 1.30 9.31 -5.42
N THR A 76 0.51 8.84 -6.39
CA THR A 76 -0.61 9.62 -6.94
C THR A 76 -1.71 9.83 -5.91
N ILE A 77 -2.08 8.80 -5.13
CA ILE A 77 -3.07 8.91 -4.07
C ILE A 77 -2.61 9.92 -3.00
N TYR A 78 -1.36 9.85 -2.53
CA TYR A 78 -0.80 10.84 -1.60
C TYR A 78 -0.94 12.29 -2.13
N ARG A 79 -0.56 12.51 -3.40
CA ARG A 79 -0.69 13.83 -4.05
C ARG A 79 -2.12 14.32 -4.13
N LEU A 80 -3.10 13.47 -4.45
CA LEU A 80 -4.53 13.83 -4.47
C LEU A 80 -5.03 14.28 -3.10
N HIS A 81 -4.47 13.73 -2.03
CA HIS A 81 -4.77 14.11 -0.66
C HIS A 81 -3.98 15.32 -0.17
N GLY A 82 -3.05 15.84 -0.97
CA GLY A 82 -2.19 16.97 -0.61
C GLY A 82 -1.18 16.62 0.49
N ILE A 83 -0.85 15.34 0.63
CA ILE A 83 0.06 14.82 1.65
C ILE A 83 1.39 14.49 0.97
N VAL A 84 2.49 14.91 1.60
CA VAL A 84 3.83 14.50 1.18
C VAL A 84 4.08 13.09 1.71
N ARG A 85 4.42 12.16 0.80
CA ARG A 85 4.81 10.80 1.18
C ARG A 85 6.25 10.85 1.68
N GLU A 86 6.45 10.53 2.96
CA GLU A 86 7.77 10.59 3.58
C GLU A 86 8.57 9.30 3.32
N ASP A 87 9.80 9.43 2.83
CA ASP A 87 10.71 8.28 2.58
C ASP A 87 10.94 7.37 3.80
N PRO A 88 11.08 7.89 5.04
CA PRO A 88 11.23 7.04 6.22
C PRO A 88 10.09 6.05 6.40
N ILE A 89 8.83 6.45 6.14
CA ILE A 89 7.67 5.56 6.27
C ILE A 89 7.80 4.39 5.28
N ALA A 90 8.11 4.68 4.02
CA ALA A 90 8.28 3.66 3.00
C ALA A 90 9.45 2.70 3.33
N ARG A 91 10.53 3.22 3.92
CA ARG A 91 11.68 2.41 4.36
C ARG A 91 11.31 1.46 5.49
N ASP A 92 10.60 1.93 6.51
CA ASP A 92 10.21 1.09 7.66
C ASP A 92 9.34 -0.09 7.23
N PHE A 93 8.39 0.13 6.31
CA PHE A 93 7.61 -0.96 5.73
C PHE A 93 8.42 -1.87 4.81
N PHE A 94 9.44 -1.36 4.13
CA PHE A 94 10.33 -2.17 3.31
C PHE A 94 11.11 -3.16 4.17
N GLU A 95 11.69 -2.70 5.28
CA GLU A 95 12.40 -3.53 6.24
C GLU A 95 11.47 -4.60 6.84
N ALA A 96 10.24 -4.22 7.20
CA ALA A 96 9.24 -5.17 7.70
C ALA A 96 8.83 -6.22 6.66
N ALA A 97 8.64 -5.82 5.40
CA ALA A 97 8.29 -6.70 4.29
C ALA A 97 9.43 -7.67 3.96
N GLN A 98 10.68 -7.20 3.97
CA GLN A 98 11.86 -8.04 3.80
C GLN A 98 11.94 -9.09 4.91
N ALA A 99 11.80 -8.69 6.18
CA ALA A 99 11.84 -9.62 7.30
C ALA A 99 10.71 -10.67 7.24
N ARG A 100 9.51 -10.30 6.73
CA ARG A 100 8.42 -11.26 6.49
C ARG A 100 8.78 -12.27 5.40
N ASP A 101 9.40 -11.82 4.31
CA ASP A 101 9.81 -12.68 3.21
C ASP A 101 10.92 -13.66 3.63
N GLU A 102 11.91 -13.19 4.39
CA GLU A 102 12.98 -14.02 4.95
C GLU A 102 12.38 -15.17 5.81
N ARG A 103 11.45 -14.84 6.72
CA ARG A 103 10.74 -15.86 7.52
C ARG A 103 9.94 -16.86 6.68
N ARG A 104 9.34 -16.42 5.57
CA ARG A 104 8.60 -17.32 4.66
C ARG A 104 9.54 -18.30 3.95
N ARG A 105 10.76 -17.87 3.62
CA ARG A 105 11.77 -18.73 2.98
C ARG A 105 12.41 -19.72 3.94
N GLU A 106 12.56 -19.36 5.21
CA GLU A 106 13.12 -20.24 6.24
C GLU A 106 12.14 -21.34 6.69
N GLY A 107 10.84 -21.09 6.58
CA GLY A 107 9.78 -22.04 6.93
C GLY A 107 9.22 -22.88 5.78
N ALA A 108 9.78 -22.74 4.56
CA ALA A 108 9.38 -23.46 3.35
C ALA A 108 10.41 -24.55 2.99
#